data_AF-A0A7S2NAW1-F1
#
_entry.id   AF-A0A7S2NAW1-F1
#
_cell.length_a   1.000
_cell.length_b   1.000
_cell.length_c   1.000
_cell.angle_alpha   90.00
_cell.angle_beta   90.00
_cell.angle_gamma   90.00
#
_symmetry.space_group_name_H-M   'P 1'
#
loop_
_entity.id
_entity.type
_entity.pdbx_description
1 polymer ?
#
loop_
_entity_poly.entity_id
_entity_poly.type
_entity_poly.pdbx_seq_one_letter_code
_entity_poly.pdbx_strand_id
1 'polypeptide(L)'
;GVRGELERAFWLPDATGMVCAVDMAFMSTSRQRDGTLDYMQQGGKNVLWSLHPKPESDSGFHRGASIELLSQYAAEQEVLFPPCTMLIVKEVDSSFRSSGDPASPGSPALKETYATFSVQEVNDKGKEFVSIDVLPTFL
;
A
#
# COMPACT_ATOMS: atom_id res chain seq x y z
N GLY A 1 -2.12 1.29 9.27
CA GLY A 1 -3.56 1.52 9.03
C GLY A 1 -3.81 2.96 9.35
N VAL A 2 -4.41 3.71 8.43
CA VAL A 2 -4.62 5.16 8.58
C VAL A 2 -6.07 5.51 8.32
N ARG A 3 -6.55 6.58 8.95
CA ARG A 3 -7.88 7.12 8.73
C ARG A 3 -7.87 8.01 7.50
N GLY A 4 -9.01 8.07 6.80
CA GLY A 4 -9.21 8.90 5.62
C GLY A 4 -9.27 8.09 4.33
N GLU A 5 -9.20 8.82 3.23
CA GLU A 5 -9.21 8.29 1.88
C GLU A 5 -8.08 8.87 1.06
N LEU A 6 -7.65 8.16 0.03
CA LEU A 6 -6.68 8.67 -0.92
C LEU A 6 -7.38 9.54 -1.95
N GLU A 7 -6.77 10.67 -2.31
CA GLU A 7 -7.28 11.55 -3.33
C GLU A 7 -7.39 10.84 -4.68
N ARG A 8 -8.35 11.24 -5.52
CA ARG A 8 -8.54 10.60 -6.83
C ARG A 8 -7.28 10.65 -7.70
N ALA A 9 -6.52 11.74 -7.60
CA ALA A 9 -5.28 11.94 -8.34
C ALA A 9 -4.19 10.93 -7.97
N PHE A 10 -4.19 10.39 -6.75
CA PHE A 10 -3.25 9.35 -6.35
C PHE A 10 -3.33 8.13 -7.28
N TRP A 11 -4.53 7.79 -7.75
CA TRP A 11 -4.77 6.60 -8.57
C TRP A 11 -4.44 6.77 -10.06
N LEU A 12 -3.97 7.96 -10.46
CA LEU A 12 -3.57 8.20 -11.84
C LEU A 12 -2.14 7.67 -12.03
N PRO A 13 -1.92 6.69 -12.93
CA PRO A 13 -0.58 6.23 -13.22
C PRO A 13 0.28 7.35 -13.80
N ASP A 14 1.57 7.33 -13.50
CA ASP A 14 2.53 8.23 -14.11
C ASP A 14 2.82 7.87 -15.59
N ALA A 15 3.77 8.58 -16.20
CA ALA A 15 4.18 8.34 -17.60
C ALA A 15 4.76 6.93 -17.85
N THR A 16 5.12 6.21 -16.80
CA THR A 16 5.62 4.82 -16.85
C THR A 16 4.57 3.78 -16.46
N GLY A 17 3.34 4.22 -16.15
CA GLY A 17 2.25 3.35 -15.72
C GLY A 17 2.26 3.01 -14.23
N MET A 18 3.11 3.64 -13.42
CA MET A 18 3.21 3.35 -11.99
C MET A 18 2.23 4.21 -11.18
N VAL A 19 1.62 3.61 -10.16
CA VAL A 19 0.92 4.33 -9.09
C VAL A 19 1.78 4.25 -7.83
N CYS A 20 2.24 5.40 -7.33
CA CYS A 20 3.10 5.43 -6.15
C CYS A 20 2.81 6.63 -5.24
N ALA A 21 3.10 6.43 -3.95
CA ALA A 21 3.22 7.51 -2.97
C ALA A 21 4.66 7.57 -2.47
N VAL A 22 5.11 8.76 -2.07
CA VAL A 22 6.42 8.93 -1.42
C VAL A 22 6.18 9.45 -0.01
N ASP A 23 6.70 8.73 0.98
CA ASP A 23 6.74 9.22 2.36
C ASP A 23 8.00 10.06 2.57
N MET A 24 7.83 11.30 3.00
CA MET A 24 8.93 12.24 3.24
C MET A 24 9.46 12.17 4.68
N ALA A 25 8.81 11.40 5.55
CA ALA A 25 9.19 11.20 6.94
C ALA A 25 9.65 9.76 7.18
N PHE A 26 10.01 9.46 8.42
CA PHE A 26 10.16 8.07 8.85
C PHE A 26 8.78 7.43 8.95
N MET A 27 8.55 6.39 8.16
CA MET A 27 7.29 5.67 8.12
C MET A 27 7.34 4.50 9.12
N SER A 28 6.52 4.59 10.17
CA SER A 28 6.34 3.53 11.15
C SER A 28 5.32 2.50 10.65
N THR A 29 5.70 1.23 10.68
CA THR A 29 4.85 0.10 10.27
C THR A 29 4.96 -1.04 11.28
N SER A 30 4.04 -1.98 11.26
CA SER A 30 4.03 -3.13 12.17
C SER A 30 3.87 -4.43 11.40
N ARG A 31 4.51 -5.50 11.90
CA ARG A 31 4.24 -6.88 11.44
C ARG A 31 2.92 -7.43 11.99
N GLN A 32 2.37 -6.81 13.02
CA GLN A 32 1.11 -7.21 13.63
C GLN A 32 -0.07 -6.49 12.96
N ARG A 33 -0.77 -7.22 12.11
CA ARG A 33 -1.95 -6.71 11.40
C ARG A 33 -3.04 -6.22 12.36
N ASP A 34 -3.33 -6.98 13.40
CA ASP A 34 -4.44 -6.68 14.31
C ASP A 34 -4.24 -5.35 15.05
N GLY A 35 -3.07 -5.13 15.66
CA GLY A 35 -2.75 -3.84 16.30
C GLY A 35 -2.80 -2.68 15.31
N THR A 36 -2.43 -2.91 14.04
CA THR A 36 -2.54 -1.91 12.98
C THR A 36 -3.98 -1.53 12.65
N LEU A 37 -4.92 -2.48 12.73
CA LEU A 37 -6.34 -2.21 12.52
C LEU A 37 -6.94 -1.40 13.66
N ASP A 38 -6.40 -1.47 14.88
CA ASP A 38 -6.94 -0.76 16.04
C ASP A 38 -6.92 0.77 15.87
N TYR A 39 -5.98 1.30 15.09
CA TYR A 39 -5.90 2.73 14.75
C TYR A 39 -7.04 3.24 13.83
N MET A 40 -7.71 2.33 13.12
CA MET A 40 -8.79 2.67 12.18
C MET A 40 -10.08 3.06 12.89
N GLN A 41 -10.83 3.98 12.26
CA GLN A 41 -12.11 4.45 12.75
C GLN A 41 -13.25 3.51 12.33
N GLN A 42 -14.09 3.10 13.28
CA GLN A 42 -15.31 2.35 12.97
C GLN A 42 -16.31 3.22 12.23
N GLY A 43 -16.90 2.71 11.13
CA GLY A 43 -17.83 3.45 10.28
C GLY A 43 -17.22 4.66 9.53
N GLY A 44 -15.89 4.80 9.54
CA GLY A 44 -15.15 5.83 8.82
C GLY A 44 -14.44 5.26 7.59
N LYS A 45 -13.94 6.14 6.73
CA LYS A 45 -13.02 5.76 5.64
C LYS A 45 -11.65 5.45 6.22
N ASN A 46 -11.05 4.34 5.80
CA ASN A 46 -9.75 3.91 6.27
C ASN A 46 -8.96 3.28 5.13
N VAL A 47 -7.64 3.28 5.28
CA VAL A 47 -6.69 2.66 4.34
C VAL A 47 -5.71 1.77 5.10
N LEU A 48 -5.48 0.57 4.56
CA LEU A 48 -4.43 -0.34 5.00
C LEU A 48 -3.36 -0.47 3.91
N TRP A 49 -2.14 -0.06 4.22
CA TRP A 49 -0.98 -0.31 3.39
C TRP A 49 -0.34 -1.63 3.81
N SER A 50 -0.35 -2.61 2.90
CA SER A 50 0.29 -3.91 3.07
C SER A 50 1.62 -3.90 2.33
N LEU A 51 2.72 -3.73 3.07
CA LEU A 51 4.05 -3.62 2.47
C LEU A 51 4.63 -5.02 2.20
N HIS A 52 5.16 -5.21 1.01
CA HIS A 52 5.83 -6.43 0.56
C HIS A 52 7.29 -6.13 0.18
N PRO A 53 8.22 -5.96 1.16
CA PRO A 53 9.62 -5.71 0.87
C PRO A 53 10.26 -6.84 0.04
N LYS A 54 11.12 -6.47 -0.91
CA LYS A 54 11.86 -7.42 -1.74
C LYS A 54 13.15 -7.89 -1.04
N PRO A 55 13.70 -9.06 -1.42
CA PRO A 55 15.08 -9.41 -1.11
C PRO A 55 16.06 -8.36 -1.63
N GLU A 56 17.28 -8.37 -1.08
CA GLU A 56 18.38 -7.57 -1.60
C GLU A 56 18.64 -7.88 -3.08
N SER A 57 18.90 -6.83 -3.85
CA SER A 57 19.24 -6.91 -5.27
C SER A 57 20.28 -5.83 -5.61
N ASP A 58 20.73 -5.81 -6.87
CA ASP A 58 21.63 -4.76 -7.38
C ASP A 58 21.01 -3.35 -7.30
N SER A 59 19.68 -3.25 -7.18
CA SER A 59 18.98 -1.97 -6.96
C SER A 59 19.00 -1.50 -5.51
N GLY A 60 19.40 -2.35 -4.57
CA GLY A 60 19.57 -2.02 -3.16
C GLY A 60 18.82 -2.95 -2.20
N PHE A 61 18.85 -2.55 -0.92
CA PHE A 61 18.21 -3.26 0.18
C PHE A 61 16.98 -2.49 0.69
N HIS A 62 15.82 -2.79 0.12
CA HIS A 62 14.57 -2.03 0.37
C HIS A 62 13.73 -2.62 1.52
N ARG A 63 14.35 -2.95 2.64
CA ARG A 63 13.66 -3.46 3.84
C ARG A 63 13.75 -2.45 4.98
N GLY A 64 12.65 -2.28 5.71
CA GLY A 64 12.65 -1.43 6.90
C GLY A 64 13.47 -2.03 8.04
N ALA A 65 13.90 -1.18 8.95
CA ALA A 65 14.64 -1.55 10.14
C ALA A 65 13.68 -1.99 11.25
N SER A 66 13.83 -3.21 11.76
CA SER A 66 13.10 -3.62 12.96
C SER A 66 13.69 -2.92 14.17
N ILE A 67 12.86 -2.22 14.95
CA ILE A 67 13.31 -1.48 16.13
C ILE A 67 12.79 -2.07 17.44
N GLU A 68 12.36 -3.33 17.42
CA GLU A 68 11.81 -4.05 18.57
C GLU A 68 12.70 -3.99 19.81
N LEU A 69 14.02 -4.14 19.65
CA LEU A 69 14.98 -4.09 20.76
C LEU A 69 15.15 -2.70 21.38
N LEU A 70 14.82 -1.64 20.64
CA LEU A 70 15.02 -0.25 21.05
C LEU A 70 13.70 0.44 21.42
N SER A 71 12.57 -0.10 20.97
CA SER A 71 11.25 0.48 21.18
C SER A 71 10.78 0.30 22.63
N GLN A 72 10.09 1.32 23.15
CA GLN A 72 9.35 1.21 24.42
C GLN A 72 8.18 0.21 24.32
N TYR A 73 7.74 -0.10 23.10
CA TYR A 73 6.61 -0.98 22.81
C TYR A 73 7.04 -2.14 21.91
N ALA A 74 7.98 -2.97 22.38
CA ALA A 74 8.48 -4.13 21.61
C ALA A 74 7.36 -5.04 21.06
N ALA A 75 6.25 -5.17 21.79
CA ALA A 75 5.08 -5.95 21.37
C ALA A 75 4.43 -5.46 20.06
N GLU A 76 4.63 -4.20 19.67
CA GLU A 76 4.10 -3.65 18.41
C GLU A 76 4.87 -4.16 17.18
N GLN A 77 6.00 -4.83 17.35
CA GLN A 77 6.82 -5.39 16.27
C GLN A 77 7.11 -4.36 15.17
N GLU A 78 7.50 -3.17 15.60
CA GLU A 78 7.67 -2.01 14.74
C GLU A 78 8.82 -2.21 13.74
N VAL A 79 8.55 -1.82 12.49
CA VAL A 79 9.49 -1.75 11.38
C VAL A 79 9.44 -0.33 10.82
N LEU A 80 10.59 0.36 10.88
CA LEU A 80 10.73 1.74 10.46
C LEU A 80 11.36 1.81 9.07
N PHE A 81 10.74 2.57 8.17
CA PHE A 81 11.30 2.89 6.85
C PHE A 81 11.84 4.32 6.85
N PRO A 82 12.96 4.57 6.14
CA PRO A 82 13.56 5.90 6.09
C PRO A 82 12.70 6.89 5.26
N PRO A 83 12.96 8.20 5.40
CA PRO A 83 12.44 9.21 4.47
C PRO A 83 12.72 8.86 3.02
N CYS A 84 11.87 9.37 2.13
CA CYS A 84 11.88 9.11 0.69
C CYS A 84 11.59 7.65 0.34
N THR A 85 10.91 6.91 1.21
CA THR A 85 10.38 5.58 0.86
C THR A 85 9.21 5.73 -0.10
N MET A 86 9.39 5.19 -1.31
CA MET A 86 8.35 5.05 -2.32
C MET A 86 7.53 3.80 -2.04
N LEU A 87 6.20 3.95 -2.00
CA LEU A 87 5.23 2.87 -1.92
C LEU A 87 4.61 2.65 -3.30
N ILE A 88 5.14 1.70 -4.05
CA ILE A 88 4.67 1.39 -5.41
C ILE A 88 3.52 0.38 -5.30
N VAL A 89 2.34 0.71 -5.79
CA VAL A 89 1.19 -0.19 -5.78
C VAL A 89 1.46 -1.40 -6.66
N LYS A 90 1.24 -2.60 -6.13
CA LYS A 90 1.44 -3.85 -6.88
C LYS A 90 0.35 -4.00 -7.93
N GLU A 91 0.73 -4.50 -9.10
CA GLU A 91 -0.23 -4.98 -10.08
C GLU A 91 -0.78 -6.36 -9.66
N VAL A 92 -2.01 -6.67 -10.08
CA VAL A 92 -2.56 -8.02 -9.99
C VAL A 92 -1.92 -8.85 -11.10
N ASP A 93 -1.35 -10.01 -10.77
CA ASP A 93 -0.80 -10.93 -11.76
C ASP A 93 -1.84 -11.23 -12.85
N SER A 94 -1.53 -10.80 -14.07
CA SER A 94 -2.45 -10.79 -15.22
C SER A 94 -2.54 -12.14 -15.93
N SER A 95 -1.96 -13.21 -15.39
CA SER A 95 -1.99 -14.57 -15.96
C SER A 95 -3.40 -15.18 -16.09
N PHE A 96 -4.45 -14.45 -15.71
CA PHE A 96 -5.87 -14.80 -15.91
C PHE A 96 -6.63 -13.86 -16.87
N ARG A 97 -5.99 -12.86 -17.48
CA ARG A 97 -6.66 -11.94 -18.40
C ARG A 97 -6.73 -12.54 -19.80
N SER A 98 -7.76 -13.36 -20.02
CA SER A 98 -8.22 -13.73 -21.36
C SER A 98 -8.44 -12.47 -22.19
N SER A 99 -7.90 -12.49 -23.41
CA SER A 99 -8.02 -11.46 -24.45
C SER A 99 -9.45 -10.91 -24.57
N GLY A 100 -9.66 -9.67 -24.16
CA GLY A 100 -10.91 -8.92 -24.32
C GLY A 100 -10.62 -7.51 -24.84
N ASP A 101 -11.43 -7.09 -25.81
CA ASP A 101 -11.25 -5.95 -26.73
C ASP A 101 -10.88 -4.58 -26.12
N PRO A 102 -10.26 -3.68 -26.92
CA PRO A 102 -9.89 -2.34 -26.47
C PRO A 102 -11.12 -1.44 -26.29
N ALA A 103 -11.34 -0.98 -25.05
CA ALA A 103 -12.39 -0.03 -24.69
C ALA A 103 -12.09 1.40 -25.20
N SER A 104 -13.16 2.08 -25.64
CA SER A 104 -13.22 3.47 -26.13
C SER A 104 -12.70 4.53 -25.13
N PRO A 105 -12.28 5.72 -25.61
CA PRO A 105 -11.71 6.77 -24.76
C PRO A 105 -12.81 7.59 -24.08
N GLY A 106 -13.22 7.16 -22.90
CA GLY A 106 -13.89 7.98 -21.89
C GLY A 106 -13.23 7.70 -20.55
N SER A 107 -13.00 8.72 -19.72
CA SER A 107 -12.29 8.57 -18.44
C SER A 107 -12.83 7.35 -17.67
N PRO A 108 -12.01 6.33 -17.40
CA PRO A 108 -12.46 5.14 -16.72
C PRO A 108 -12.97 5.53 -15.33
N ALA A 109 -14.08 4.92 -14.91
CA ALA A 109 -14.53 5.06 -13.53
C ALA A 109 -13.40 4.56 -12.61
N LEU A 110 -13.18 5.17 -11.44
CA LEU A 110 -12.11 4.75 -10.49
C LEU A 110 -12.05 3.24 -10.24
N LYS A 111 -13.21 2.56 -10.31
CA LYS A 111 -13.32 1.10 -10.20
C LYS A 111 -12.63 0.33 -11.34
N GLU A 112 -12.62 0.87 -12.56
CA GLU A 112 -11.91 0.28 -13.71
C GLU A 112 -10.39 0.47 -13.58
N THR A 113 -9.95 1.60 -13.01
CA THR A 113 -8.52 1.86 -12.73
C THR A 113 -7.97 0.89 -11.69
N TYR A 114 -8.75 0.48 -10.69
CA TYR A 114 -8.31 -0.50 -9.68
C TYR A 114 -8.11 -1.91 -10.23
N ALA A 115 -8.73 -2.27 -11.35
CA ALA A 115 -8.78 -3.65 -11.81
C ALA A 115 -7.38 -4.24 -12.09
N THR A 116 -6.40 -3.40 -12.42
CA THR A 116 -5.00 -3.79 -12.66
C THR A 116 -4.15 -3.81 -11.41
N PHE A 117 -4.61 -3.25 -10.29
CA PHE A 117 -3.83 -3.08 -9.06
C PHE A 117 -4.35 -3.96 -7.92
N SER A 118 -3.45 -4.37 -7.03
CA SER A 118 -3.78 -5.18 -5.85
C SER A 118 -4.42 -4.30 -4.78
N VAL A 119 -5.69 -3.95 -5.02
CA VAL A 119 -6.53 -3.08 -4.19
C VAL A 119 -7.84 -3.79 -3.90
N GLN A 120 -8.24 -3.82 -2.63
CA GLN A 120 -9.46 -4.52 -2.20
C GLN A 120 -10.21 -3.71 -1.15
N GLU A 121 -11.54 -3.63 -1.27
CA GLU A 121 -12.40 -3.16 -0.19
C GLU A 121 -12.62 -4.31 0.79
N VAL A 122 -12.31 -4.08 2.07
CA VAL A 122 -12.32 -5.10 3.13
C VAL A 122 -13.19 -4.62 4.28
N ASN A 123 -14.01 -5.53 4.82
CA ASN A 123 -14.68 -5.37 6.11
C ASN A 123 -14.11 -6.41 7.08
N ASP A 124 -13.45 -5.96 8.14
CA ASP A 124 -12.87 -6.82 9.16
C ASP A 124 -13.08 -6.23 10.55
N LYS A 125 -13.56 -7.05 11.49
CA LYS A 125 -13.91 -6.64 12.86
C LYS A 125 -14.81 -5.40 12.91
N GLY A 126 -15.71 -5.26 11.93
CA GLY A 126 -16.63 -4.11 11.82
C GLY A 126 -15.98 -2.81 11.34
N LYS A 127 -14.74 -2.87 10.84
CA LYS A 127 -14.04 -1.76 10.21
C LYS A 127 -13.98 -1.97 8.71
N GLU A 128 -14.42 -0.97 7.97
CA GLU A 128 -14.33 -0.92 6.52
C GLU A 128 -13.08 -0.15 6.11
N PHE A 129 -12.31 -0.70 5.19
CA PHE A 129 -11.08 -0.07 4.68
C PHE A 129 -10.72 -0.54 3.28
N VAL A 130 -9.94 0.29 2.60
CA VAL A 130 -9.26 -0.11 1.35
C VAL A 130 -7.90 -0.68 1.71
N SER A 131 -7.68 -1.95 1.38
CA SER A 131 -6.38 -2.62 1.49
C SER A 131 -5.61 -2.46 0.18
N ILE A 132 -4.34 -2.04 0.26
CA ILE A 132 -3.47 -1.77 -0.88
C ILE A 132 -2.16 -2.52 -0.67
N ASP A 133 -1.83 -3.44 -1.56
CA ASP A 133 -0.50 -4.06 -1.53
C ASP A 133 0.52 -3.19 -2.26
N VAL A 134 1.64 -2.93 -1.59
CA VAL A 134 2.69 -2.06 -2.10
C VAL A 134 4.08 -2.68 -1.98
N LEU A 135 4.98 -2.26 -2.85
CA LEU A 135 6.42 -2.54 -2.80
C LEU A 135 7.14 -1.29 -2.27
N PRO A 136 7.71 -1.34 -1.06
CA PRO A 136 8.55 -0.24 -0.59
C PRO A 136 9.88 -0.22 -1.36
N THR A 137 10.31 0.95 -1.83
CA THR A 137 11.58 1.18 -2.53
C THR A 137 12.19 2.51 -2.06
N PHE A 138 13.50 2.55 -1.81
CA PHE A 138 14.23 3.76 -1.42
C PHE A 138 15.71 3.62 -1.84
N LEU A 139 16.36 4.75 -2.10
CA LEU A 139 17.77 4.83 -2.51
C LEU A 139 18.72 4.79 -1.31
#